data_AF-A0A8W8NYN3-F1
#
_entry.id   AF-A0A8W8NYN3-F1
#
_cell.length_a   1.000
_cell.length_b   1.000
_cell.length_c   1.000
_cell.angle_alpha   90.00
_cell.angle_beta   90.00
_cell.angle_gamma   90.00
#
_symmetry.space_group_name_H-M   'P 1'
#
loop_
_entity.id
_entity.type
_entity.pdbx_description
1 polymer ?
#
loop_
_entity_poly.entity_id
_entity_poly.type
_entity_poly.pdbx_seq_one_letter_code
_entity_poly.pdbx_strand_id
1 'polypeptide(L)'
;MVSLFGHSGYHFDVLTVWFCLLAVSQAAYVNVALDKPAYQKYQYQPGDDRYDASNAVDGRKSDLSQGGGQCAISYYRQTATWWVNLITIHSIFNITVYFRTENSLQYFYGGWSKFFLGFSVYVSNTTDRLQGTLCFKDDNFTALTIPTVFTTTCPVHGQYVIYYNERLRGVTYPRGYSPNVFSYLCEVEVYGCPGGFYGANCSTACPDTNCYCHLKTGTCQGCKPGYQGYLCKLACGRGYYGAECQQECGYCRDLSQCVHTNGSCLTGCDAGYNGEMCTSPCPYGFFGLDCSDRCNDTCDGCNRFNGSCDSGCNPGWQGYDCQDTCEKGSFGDNCNETCGHCRDIDKCSNINGTCLTGCAAGYKGDVCKTPCPYGFFGNDCADKCNDSCDGCNRFNGSCDFGCNPGWQGHDCVDACDKGEIYVKHNVTEDPLDLTAMKHADTAKI
;
A
#
# COMPACT_ATOMS: atom_id res chain seq x y z
N MET A 1 -53.91 -11.96 -100.73
CA MET A 1 -52.94 -13.07 -100.85
C MET A 1 -52.35 -13.25 -99.46
N VAL A 2 -52.94 -14.03 -98.56
CA VAL A 2 -52.93 -15.51 -98.48
C VAL A 2 -51.54 -16.07 -98.74
N SER A 3 -50.89 -16.54 -97.67
CA SER A 3 -50.27 -17.87 -97.58
C SER A 3 -49.96 -18.20 -96.12
N LEU A 4 -50.26 -19.45 -95.76
CA LEU A 4 -50.28 -20.04 -94.43
C LEU A 4 -49.16 -21.09 -94.27
N PHE A 5 -48.91 -21.44 -92.98
CA PHE A 5 -48.47 -22.73 -92.39
C PHE A 5 -46.98 -23.06 -92.15
N GLY A 6 -46.72 -23.48 -90.89
CA GLY A 6 -45.62 -24.39 -90.47
C GLY A 6 -45.03 -24.10 -89.07
N HIS A 7 -45.76 -24.31 -87.97
CA HIS A 7 -45.66 -25.43 -87.00
C HIS A 7 -44.51 -25.43 -85.94
N SER A 8 -44.97 -25.43 -84.67
CA SER A 8 -44.48 -26.12 -83.46
C SER A 8 -43.25 -25.63 -82.70
N GLY A 9 -43.44 -25.40 -81.39
CA GLY A 9 -42.37 -25.27 -80.39
C GLY A 9 -42.77 -24.42 -79.18
N TYR A 10 -43.47 -25.02 -78.21
CA TYR A 10 -43.61 -24.44 -76.88
C TYR A 10 -42.25 -24.50 -76.17
N HIS A 11 -41.75 -23.38 -75.65
CA HIS A 11 -40.93 -23.39 -74.43
C HIS A 11 -41.06 -22.03 -73.74
N PHE A 12 -41.63 -22.07 -72.53
CA PHE A 12 -41.54 -21.01 -71.53
C PHE A 12 -40.06 -20.74 -71.22
N ASP A 13 -39.66 -19.48 -71.14
CA ASP A 13 -38.68 -19.06 -70.12
C ASP A 13 -38.84 -17.56 -69.80
N VAL A 14 -39.45 -17.33 -68.65
CA VAL A 14 -39.46 -16.06 -67.91
C VAL A 14 -38.32 -16.16 -66.91
N LEU A 15 -37.39 -15.21 -66.89
CA LEU A 15 -36.74 -14.61 -65.71
C LEU A 15 -35.39 -13.98 -66.10
N THR A 16 -35.42 -12.68 -66.37
CA THR A 16 -34.26 -11.81 -66.22
C THR A 16 -33.85 -11.81 -64.75
N VAL A 17 -32.85 -12.62 -64.39
CA VAL A 17 -32.22 -12.62 -63.07
C VAL A 17 -31.45 -11.32 -62.92
N TRP A 18 -32.04 -10.38 -62.19
CA TRP A 18 -31.32 -9.25 -61.61
C TRP A 18 -30.27 -9.80 -60.64
N PHE A 19 -29.01 -9.81 -61.06
CA PHE A 19 -27.88 -9.91 -60.15
C PHE A 19 -27.81 -8.62 -59.33
N CYS A 20 -28.55 -8.57 -58.22
CA CYS A 20 -28.17 -7.72 -57.10
C CYS A 20 -26.86 -8.27 -56.53
N LEU A 21 -25.74 -7.79 -57.06
CA LEU A 21 -24.48 -7.79 -56.32
C LEU A 21 -24.71 -6.93 -55.08
N LEU A 22 -25.21 -7.55 -54.01
CA LEU A 22 -24.97 -7.07 -52.66
C LEU A 22 -23.46 -7.14 -52.49
N ALA A 23 -22.78 -6.05 -52.83
CA ALA A 23 -21.48 -5.75 -52.26
C ALA A 23 -21.73 -5.72 -50.75
N VAL A 24 -21.49 -6.85 -50.09
CA VAL A 24 -21.35 -6.88 -48.64
C VAL A 24 -20.14 -5.99 -48.39
N SER A 25 -20.39 -4.73 -48.08
CA SER A 25 -19.35 -3.83 -47.58
C SER A 25 -18.79 -4.52 -46.35
N GLN A 26 -17.63 -5.17 -46.48
CA GLN A 26 -16.87 -5.58 -45.33
C GLN A 26 -16.63 -4.29 -44.53
N ALA A 27 -17.27 -4.19 -43.37
CA ALA A 27 -17.02 -3.08 -42.47
C ALA A 27 -15.53 -3.15 -42.11
N ALA A 28 -14.71 -2.22 -42.63
CA ALA A 28 -13.29 -2.22 -42.35
C ALA A 28 -13.06 -1.54 -41.00
N TYR A 29 -13.13 -2.32 -39.93
CA TYR A 29 -12.67 -1.86 -38.62
C TYR A 29 -11.14 -1.79 -38.63
N VAL A 30 -10.58 -0.90 -37.81
CA VAL A 30 -9.12 -0.73 -37.71
C VAL A 30 -8.55 -1.62 -36.62
N ASN A 31 -7.34 -2.14 -36.80
CA ASN A 31 -6.60 -2.82 -35.74
C ASN A 31 -6.14 -1.76 -34.71
N VAL A 32 -6.90 -1.60 -33.62
CA VAL A 32 -6.61 -0.60 -32.58
C VAL A 32 -5.46 -1.00 -31.66
N ALA A 33 -5.01 -2.26 -31.73
CA ALA A 33 -3.89 -2.77 -30.94
C ALA A 33 -2.52 -2.59 -31.61
N LEU A 34 -2.46 -2.27 -32.91
CA LEU A 34 -1.20 -2.11 -33.64
C LEU A 34 -0.29 -1.06 -32.97
N ASP A 35 0.96 -1.45 -32.72
CA ASP A 35 2.02 -0.66 -32.08
C ASP A 35 1.63 -0.09 -30.70
N LYS A 36 0.69 -0.75 -30.00
CA LYS A 36 0.28 -0.35 -28.65
C LYS A 36 1.17 -0.96 -27.57
N PRO A 37 1.35 -0.29 -26.42
CA PRO A 37 2.10 -0.86 -25.32
C PRO A 37 1.49 -2.19 -24.87
N ALA A 38 2.31 -3.23 -24.83
CA ALA A 38 1.92 -4.54 -24.38
C ALA A 38 2.78 -4.97 -23.18
N TYR A 39 2.27 -5.93 -22.43
CA TYR A 39 2.94 -6.52 -21.29
C TYR A 39 2.71 -8.01 -21.29
N GLN A 40 3.71 -8.74 -20.81
CA GLN A 40 3.58 -10.16 -20.52
C GLN A 40 4.23 -10.50 -19.19
N LYS A 41 3.62 -11.45 -18.49
CA LYS A 41 4.19 -11.99 -17.26
C LYS A 41 5.20 -13.09 -17.60
N TYR A 42 6.39 -13.00 -17.02
CA TYR A 42 7.48 -13.97 -17.16
C TYR A 42 8.04 -14.10 -18.59
N GLN A 43 8.50 -13.00 -19.19
CA GLN A 43 9.21 -13.03 -20.48
C GLN A 43 10.31 -14.09 -20.51
N TYR A 44 10.41 -14.80 -21.64
CA TYR A 44 11.50 -15.72 -21.92
C TYR A 44 12.77 -14.89 -22.14
N GLN A 45 13.79 -15.10 -21.31
CA GLN A 45 15.03 -14.31 -21.29
C GLN A 45 14.76 -12.79 -21.14
N PRO A 46 14.45 -12.32 -19.91
CA PRO A 46 14.17 -10.90 -19.66
C PRO A 46 15.29 -9.99 -20.18
N GLY A 47 14.93 -8.95 -20.93
CA GLY A 47 15.87 -8.02 -21.57
C GLY A 47 16.28 -8.39 -22.99
N ASP A 48 15.78 -9.49 -23.54
CA ASP A 48 15.94 -9.86 -24.95
C ASP A 48 14.68 -9.48 -25.75
N ASP A 49 14.83 -8.48 -26.62
CA ASP A 49 13.75 -7.90 -27.42
C ASP A 49 13.12 -8.91 -28.40
N ARG A 50 13.80 -10.02 -28.72
CA ARG A 50 13.23 -11.10 -29.57
C ARG A 50 11.98 -11.73 -28.97
N TYR A 51 11.77 -11.58 -27.66
CA TYR A 51 10.67 -12.20 -26.94
C TYR A 51 9.73 -11.18 -26.29
N ASP A 52 9.92 -9.89 -26.56
CA ASP A 52 9.18 -8.81 -25.92
C ASP A 52 7.66 -8.91 -26.13
N ALA A 53 6.90 -8.37 -25.18
CA ALA A 53 5.44 -8.42 -25.26
C ALA A 53 4.88 -7.65 -26.47
N SER A 54 5.56 -6.59 -26.91
CA SER A 54 5.16 -5.74 -28.05
C SER A 54 5.23 -6.47 -29.40
N ASN A 55 6.02 -7.54 -29.49
CA ASN A 55 6.11 -8.36 -30.71
C ASN A 55 4.79 -9.02 -31.10
N ALA A 56 3.82 -9.12 -30.17
CA ALA A 56 2.49 -9.64 -30.47
C ALA A 56 1.52 -8.57 -30.98
N VAL A 57 1.96 -7.33 -31.18
CA VAL A 57 1.11 -6.23 -31.69
C VAL A 57 1.85 -5.34 -32.69
N ASP A 58 2.95 -5.84 -33.28
CA ASP A 58 3.77 -5.11 -34.25
C ASP A 58 3.34 -5.35 -35.71
N GLY A 59 2.32 -6.19 -35.93
CA GLY A 59 1.79 -6.52 -37.24
C GLY A 59 2.58 -7.58 -38.01
N ARG A 60 3.71 -8.06 -37.51
CA ARG A 60 4.61 -8.99 -38.21
C ARG A 60 4.20 -10.44 -37.96
N LYS A 61 4.00 -11.19 -39.03
CA LYS A 61 3.53 -12.59 -39.00
C LYS A 61 4.29 -13.50 -39.96
N SER A 62 5.46 -13.08 -40.42
CA SER A 62 6.22 -13.78 -41.45
C SER A 62 7.06 -14.94 -40.89
N ASP A 63 7.48 -14.86 -39.62
CA ASP A 63 8.26 -15.89 -38.94
C ASP A 63 7.70 -16.14 -37.53
N LEU A 64 6.84 -17.16 -37.43
CA LEU A 64 6.15 -17.59 -36.21
C LEU A 64 6.94 -18.65 -35.43
N SER A 65 8.26 -18.71 -35.61
CA SER A 65 9.17 -19.53 -34.81
C SER A 65 9.60 -18.82 -33.54
N GLN A 66 10.08 -19.60 -32.55
CA GLN A 66 10.60 -19.04 -31.30
C GLN A 66 11.75 -18.08 -31.54
N GLY A 67 12.64 -18.40 -32.48
CA GLY A 67 13.81 -17.57 -32.80
C GLY A 67 13.52 -16.41 -33.76
N GLY A 68 12.32 -16.36 -34.36
CA GLY A 68 11.97 -15.42 -35.42
C GLY A 68 11.85 -13.96 -34.97
N GLY A 69 11.76 -13.71 -33.66
CA GLY A 69 11.67 -12.35 -33.10
C GLY A 69 10.36 -11.63 -33.43
N GLN A 70 9.28 -12.37 -33.71
CA GLN A 70 7.93 -11.85 -34.01
C GLN A 70 6.88 -12.45 -33.07
N CYS A 71 7.31 -12.91 -31.88
CA CYS A 71 6.38 -13.45 -30.90
C CYS A 71 6.71 -12.96 -29.50
N ALA A 72 5.67 -12.66 -28.74
CA ALA A 72 5.71 -12.50 -27.30
C ALA A 72 5.78 -13.88 -26.64
N ILE A 73 6.94 -14.20 -26.06
CA ILE A 73 7.24 -15.54 -25.54
C ILE A 73 7.48 -15.45 -24.04
N SER A 74 6.67 -16.16 -23.25
CA SER A 74 6.89 -16.34 -21.82
C SER A 74 7.69 -17.60 -21.50
N TYR A 75 8.21 -17.69 -20.28
CA TYR A 75 8.71 -18.92 -19.69
C TYR A 75 7.54 -19.82 -19.22
N TYR A 76 7.77 -21.13 -19.07
CA TYR A 76 6.72 -22.05 -18.59
C TYR A 76 6.40 -21.79 -17.12
N ARG A 77 5.10 -21.59 -16.85
CA ARG A 77 4.58 -21.35 -15.50
C ARG A 77 3.20 -21.97 -15.34
N GLN A 78 2.64 -21.84 -14.14
CA GLN A 78 1.24 -22.19 -13.84
C GLN A 78 0.24 -21.19 -14.39
N THR A 79 0.68 -19.98 -14.73
CA THR A 79 -0.15 -18.96 -15.37
C THR A 79 0.63 -18.29 -16.47
N ALA A 80 -0.07 -17.97 -17.55
CA ALA A 80 0.42 -17.15 -18.64
C ALA A 80 -0.52 -15.95 -18.75
N THR A 81 0.04 -14.75 -18.68
CA THR A 81 -0.70 -13.50 -18.80
C THR A 81 0.00 -12.63 -19.83
N TRP A 82 -0.76 -12.16 -20.80
CA TRP A 82 -0.34 -11.14 -21.73
C TRP A 82 -1.49 -10.14 -21.88
N TRP A 83 -1.20 -8.85 -22.01
CA TRP A 83 -2.20 -7.86 -22.34
C TRP A 83 -1.63 -6.73 -23.19
N VAL A 84 -2.51 -6.08 -23.94
CA VAL A 84 -2.23 -4.82 -24.65
C VAL A 84 -3.04 -3.70 -24.04
N ASN A 85 -2.41 -2.54 -23.86
CA ASN A 85 -3.03 -1.29 -23.42
C ASN A 85 -3.32 -0.40 -24.63
N LEU A 86 -4.60 -0.28 -24.99
CA LEU A 86 -5.06 0.52 -26.12
C LEU A 86 -4.98 2.04 -25.86
N ILE A 87 -4.45 2.46 -24.71
CA ILE A 87 -4.27 3.85 -24.23
C ILE A 87 -5.58 4.53 -23.82
N THR A 88 -6.64 4.35 -24.60
CA THR A 88 -7.99 4.84 -24.31
C THR A 88 -9.00 3.71 -24.40
N ILE A 89 -10.25 3.97 -24.04
CA ILE A 89 -11.33 2.99 -24.22
C ILE A 89 -11.77 2.98 -25.69
N HIS A 90 -11.71 1.81 -26.31
CA HIS A 90 -12.12 1.56 -27.69
C HIS A 90 -13.38 0.70 -27.74
N SER A 91 -14.14 0.84 -28.82
CA SER A 91 -15.24 -0.07 -29.14
C SER A 91 -14.65 -1.28 -29.87
N ILE A 92 -14.56 -2.42 -29.20
CA ILE A 92 -13.96 -3.65 -29.72
C ILE A 92 -15.03 -4.46 -30.43
N PHE A 93 -14.68 -5.08 -31.56
CA PHE A 93 -15.55 -5.97 -32.31
C PHE A 93 -15.01 -7.39 -32.34
N ASN A 94 -13.82 -7.56 -32.88
CA ASN A 94 -13.18 -8.87 -33.05
C ASN A 94 -11.78 -8.85 -32.45
N ILE A 95 -11.40 -9.97 -31.87
CA ILE A 95 -10.04 -10.21 -31.40
C ILE A 95 -9.53 -11.45 -32.11
N THR A 96 -8.42 -11.30 -32.81
CA THR A 96 -7.73 -12.38 -33.52
C THR A 96 -6.40 -12.64 -32.86
N VAL A 97 -6.12 -13.90 -32.54
CA VAL A 97 -4.90 -14.36 -31.87
C VAL A 97 -4.17 -15.33 -32.79
N TYR A 98 -2.93 -15.01 -33.11
CA TYR A 98 -2.00 -15.85 -33.84
C TYR A 98 -1.06 -16.52 -32.84
N PHE A 99 -1.11 -17.84 -32.78
CA PHE A 99 -0.24 -18.61 -31.91
C PHE A 99 1.10 -18.90 -32.59
N ARG A 100 2.15 -19.13 -31.79
CA ARG A 100 3.42 -19.68 -32.28
C ARG A 100 3.23 -21.03 -32.94
N THR A 101 3.79 -21.20 -34.14
CA THR A 101 3.63 -22.43 -34.94
C THR A 101 4.94 -23.10 -35.35
N GLU A 102 6.10 -22.49 -35.07
CA GLU A 102 7.39 -22.95 -35.66
C GLU A 102 7.36 -22.97 -37.20
N ASN A 103 6.50 -22.14 -37.81
CA ASN A 103 6.24 -22.13 -39.25
C ASN A 103 5.85 -23.51 -39.81
N SER A 104 5.33 -24.41 -38.97
CA SER A 104 5.02 -25.79 -39.35
C SER A 104 3.85 -26.35 -38.55
N LEU A 105 2.75 -26.64 -39.26
CA LEU A 105 1.58 -27.27 -38.65
C LEU A 105 1.90 -28.63 -38.04
N GLN A 106 2.84 -29.37 -38.62
CA GLN A 106 3.26 -30.67 -38.09
C GLN A 106 3.89 -30.51 -36.70
N TYR A 107 4.79 -29.52 -36.51
CA TYR A 107 5.39 -29.26 -35.20
C TYR A 107 4.38 -28.68 -34.22
N PHE A 108 3.51 -27.79 -34.67
CA PHE A 108 2.44 -27.22 -33.84
C PHE A 108 1.55 -28.30 -33.22
N TYR A 109 0.94 -29.16 -34.05
CA TYR A 109 0.04 -30.22 -33.60
C TYR A 109 0.78 -31.41 -32.97
N GLY A 110 2.06 -31.62 -33.31
CA GLY A 110 2.90 -32.68 -32.75
C GLY A 110 3.37 -32.44 -31.31
N GLY A 111 3.23 -31.22 -30.77
CA GLY A 111 3.67 -30.97 -29.39
C GLY A 111 3.35 -29.63 -28.75
N TRP A 112 3.13 -28.55 -29.51
CA TRP A 112 2.99 -27.20 -28.94
C TRP A 112 1.54 -26.79 -28.66
N SER A 113 0.59 -27.27 -29.45
CA SER A 113 -0.84 -26.94 -29.34
C SER A 113 -1.42 -27.13 -27.92
N LYS A 114 -0.98 -28.16 -27.20
CA LYS A 114 -1.41 -28.50 -25.83
C LYS A 114 -1.15 -27.43 -24.76
N PHE A 115 -0.24 -26.49 -25.01
CA PHE A 115 0.08 -25.40 -24.08
C PHE A 115 -0.93 -24.25 -24.14
N PHE A 116 -1.66 -24.13 -25.25
CA PHE A 116 -2.67 -23.08 -25.46
C PHE A 116 -4.06 -23.49 -25.00
N LEU A 117 -4.33 -24.79 -24.84
CA LEU A 117 -5.63 -25.29 -24.40
C LEU A 117 -6.06 -24.64 -23.08
N GLY A 118 -7.36 -24.33 -22.96
CA GLY A 118 -7.94 -23.70 -21.77
C GLY A 118 -7.74 -22.19 -21.66
N PHE A 119 -7.20 -21.53 -22.69
CA PHE A 119 -6.99 -20.09 -22.66
C PHE A 119 -8.32 -19.32 -22.59
N SER A 120 -8.23 -18.09 -22.10
CA SER A 120 -9.31 -17.13 -22.12
C SER A 120 -8.85 -15.77 -22.61
N VAL A 121 -9.79 -15.02 -23.17
CA VAL A 121 -9.62 -13.66 -23.64
C VAL A 121 -10.60 -12.77 -22.90
N TYR A 122 -10.12 -11.66 -22.36
CA TYR A 122 -10.92 -10.66 -21.67
C TYR A 122 -10.73 -9.29 -22.28
N VAL A 123 -11.75 -8.45 -22.14
CA VAL A 123 -11.65 -7.00 -22.33
C VAL A 123 -11.91 -6.31 -21.00
N SER A 124 -11.04 -5.39 -20.59
CA SER A 124 -11.16 -4.69 -19.30
C SER A 124 -10.79 -3.22 -19.42
N ASN A 125 -11.21 -2.42 -18.45
CA ASN A 125 -10.73 -1.04 -18.28
C ASN A 125 -9.53 -0.95 -17.33
N THR A 126 -9.14 -2.08 -16.73
CA THR A 126 -7.97 -2.19 -15.85
C THR A 126 -7.11 -3.37 -16.28
N THR A 127 -5.92 -3.50 -15.71
CA THR A 127 -5.06 -4.68 -15.93
C THR A 127 -5.57 -5.94 -15.20
N ASP A 128 -6.59 -5.82 -14.36
CA ASP A 128 -7.21 -6.96 -13.69
C ASP A 128 -8.32 -7.56 -14.57
N ARG A 129 -8.13 -8.80 -14.98
CA ARG A 129 -9.10 -9.56 -15.79
C ARG A 129 -10.42 -9.82 -15.05
N LEU A 130 -10.40 -9.88 -13.70
CA LEU A 130 -11.60 -10.18 -12.91
C LEU A 130 -12.60 -9.02 -12.90
N GLN A 131 -12.15 -7.82 -13.27
CA GLN A 131 -12.98 -6.62 -13.44
C GLN A 131 -13.45 -6.44 -14.90
N GLY A 132 -13.04 -7.33 -15.80
CA GLY A 132 -13.34 -7.26 -17.24
C GLY A 132 -14.48 -8.17 -17.68
N THR A 133 -14.82 -8.08 -18.97
CA THR A 133 -15.74 -8.98 -19.65
C THR A 133 -14.99 -10.18 -20.23
N LEU A 134 -15.43 -11.40 -19.92
CA LEU A 134 -14.94 -12.63 -20.54
C LEU A 134 -15.47 -12.72 -21.98
N CYS A 135 -14.60 -12.52 -22.95
CA CYS A 135 -14.92 -12.59 -24.38
C CYS A 135 -14.90 -14.01 -24.92
N PHE A 136 -14.01 -14.85 -24.39
CA PHE A 136 -13.87 -16.23 -24.80
C PHE A 136 -13.18 -17.06 -23.72
N LYS A 137 -13.64 -18.30 -23.56
CA LYS A 137 -12.97 -19.34 -22.78
C LYS A 137 -12.94 -20.61 -23.63
N ASP A 138 -11.74 -21.16 -23.81
CA ASP A 138 -11.58 -22.46 -24.41
C ASP A 138 -11.95 -23.55 -23.40
N ASP A 139 -13.03 -24.27 -23.69
CA ASP A 139 -13.43 -25.48 -22.96
C ASP A 139 -13.58 -26.69 -23.89
N ASN A 140 -13.33 -26.53 -25.20
CA ASN A 140 -13.70 -27.50 -26.23
C ASN A 140 -12.56 -27.92 -27.15
N PHE A 141 -11.51 -27.11 -27.30
CA PHE A 141 -10.41 -27.48 -28.19
C PHE A 141 -9.61 -28.65 -27.64
N THR A 142 -9.05 -29.42 -28.57
CA THR A 142 -8.10 -30.48 -28.30
C THR A 142 -6.76 -30.12 -28.94
N ALA A 143 -5.70 -30.85 -28.57
CA ALA A 143 -4.38 -30.65 -29.15
C ALA A 143 -4.33 -30.82 -30.68
N LEU A 144 -5.36 -31.39 -31.31
CA LEU A 144 -5.46 -31.55 -32.77
C LEU A 144 -6.46 -30.58 -33.43
N THR A 145 -7.32 -29.92 -32.65
CA THR A 145 -8.42 -29.10 -33.19
C THR A 145 -8.29 -27.62 -32.89
N ILE A 146 -7.42 -27.21 -31.95
CA ILE A 146 -7.13 -25.80 -31.73
C ILE A 146 -6.57 -25.17 -33.02
N PRO A 147 -7.13 -24.05 -33.51
CA PRO A 147 -6.61 -23.40 -34.70
C PRO A 147 -5.29 -22.67 -34.38
N THR A 148 -4.42 -22.52 -35.37
CA THR A 148 -3.21 -21.69 -35.25
C THR A 148 -3.51 -20.19 -35.26
N VAL A 149 -4.66 -19.81 -35.83
CA VAL A 149 -5.22 -18.47 -35.81
C VAL A 149 -6.63 -18.56 -35.26
N PHE A 150 -6.84 -18.04 -34.07
CA PHE A 150 -8.13 -18.01 -33.41
C PHE A 150 -8.78 -16.63 -33.57
N THR A 151 -10.08 -16.56 -33.81
CA THR A 151 -10.83 -15.30 -33.82
C THR A 151 -12.09 -15.45 -33.00
N THR A 152 -12.36 -14.46 -32.15
CA THR A 152 -13.63 -14.33 -31.43
C THR A 152 -14.26 -12.96 -31.66
N THR A 153 -15.58 -12.91 -31.72
CA THR A 153 -16.37 -11.68 -31.70
C THR A 153 -16.65 -11.29 -30.25
N CYS A 154 -16.26 -10.08 -29.84
CA CYS A 154 -16.54 -9.54 -28.52
C CYS A 154 -16.93 -8.05 -28.62
N PRO A 155 -18.22 -7.74 -28.90
CA PRO A 155 -18.70 -6.37 -29.05
C PRO A 155 -18.84 -5.66 -27.69
N VAL A 156 -17.74 -5.14 -27.17
CA VAL A 156 -17.67 -4.47 -25.86
C VAL A 156 -16.75 -3.25 -25.91
N HIS A 157 -16.82 -2.40 -24.89
CA HIS A 157 -15.89 -1.28 -24.73
C HIS A 157 -14.79 -1.65 -23.74
N GLY A 158 -13.55 -1.33 -24.06
CA GLY A 158 -12.46 -1.49 -23.10
C GLY A 158 -11.14 -0.88 -23.54
N GLN A 159 -10.22 -0.78 -22.59
CA GLN A 159 -8.87 -0.27 -22.79
C GLN A 159 -7.83 -1.40 -22.89
N TYR A 160 -8.06 -2.53 -22.23
CA TYR A 160 -7.14 -3.65 -22.19
C TYR A 160 -7.76 -4.87 -22.86
N VAL A 161 -6.99 -5.53 -23.73
CA VAL A 161 -7.28 -6.90 -24.18
C VAL A 161 -6.29 -7.83 -23.51
N ILE A 162 -6.80 -8.83 -22.80
CA ILE A 162 -6.02 -9.70 -21.91
C ILE A 162 -6.15 -11.14 -22.38
N TYR A 163 -5.03 -11.75 -22.76
CA TYR A 163 -4.89 -13.19 -22.91
C TYR A 163 -4.47 -13.81 -21.59
N TYR A 164 -5.14 -14.87 -21.19
CA TYR A 164 -4.84 -15.58 -19.95
C TYR A 164 -4.95 -17.10 -20.14
N ASN A 165 -4.03 -17.83 -19.52
CA ASN A 165 -4.14 -19.29 -19.42
C ASN A 165 -3.56 -19.75 -18.07
N GLU A 166 -4.05 -20.87 -17.55
CA GLU A 166 -3.69 -21.34 -16.21
C GLU A 166 -3.68 -22.86 -16.03
N ARG A 167 -2.84 -23.31 -15.10
CA ARG A 167 -2.67 -24.66 -14.57
C ARG A 167 -2.46 -24.58 -13.06
N LEU A 168 -3.55 -24.35 -12.35
CA LEU A 168 -3.56 -24.14 -10.90
C LEU A 168 -3.30 -25.46 -10.15
N ARG A 169 -2.63 -25.37 -8.99
CA ARG A 169 -2.41 -26.54 -8.13
C ARG A 169 -3.74 -27.05 -7.56
N GLY A 170 -3.92 -28.37 -7.54
CA GLY A 170 -5.13 -29.01 -7.00
C GLY A 170 -6.35 -28.97 -7.93
N VAL A 171 -6.21 -28.39 -9.14
CA VAL A 171 -7.27 -28.40 -10.16
C VAL A 171 -6.97 -29.50 -11.19
N THR A 172 -7.97 -30.32 -11.50
CA THR A 172 -7.88 -31.34 -12.54
C THR A 172 -8.26 -30.75 -13.89
N TYR A 173 -7.35 -30.79 -14.85
CA TYR A 173 -7.57 -30.32 -16.22
C TYR A 173 -7.87 -31.48 -17.17
N PRO A 174 -8.57 -31.24 -18.31
CA PRO A 174 -8.89 -32.29 -19.26
C PRO A 174 -7.65 -33.00 -19.83
N ARG A 175 -7.84 -34.26 -20.25
CA ARG A 175 -6.76 -35.06 -20.83
C ARG A 175 -6.22 -34.41 -22.09
N GLY A 176 -4.89 -34.32 -22.20
CA GLY A 176 -4.20 -33.70 -23.34
C GLY A 176 -3.72 -32.27 -23.06
N TYR A 177 -4.18 -31.64 -21.98
CA TYR A 177 -3.65 -30.37 -21.51
C TYR A 177 -2.24 -30.57 -20.97
N SER A 178 -1.33 -29.64 -21.27
CA SER A 178 -0.02 -29.61 -20.62
C SER A 178 -0.13 -29.26 -19.13
N PRO A 179 0.77 -29.75 -18.25
CA PRO A 179 0.82 -29.35 -16.84
C PRO A 179 1.29 -27.90 -16.62
N ASN A 180 1.87 -27.27 -17.63
CA ASN A 180 2.28 -25.86 -17.61
C ASN A 180 1.70 -25.12 -18.82
N VAL A 181 1.69 -23.78 -18.76
CA VAL A 181 1.23 -22.88 -19.83
C VAL A 181 2.29 -21.89 -20.24
N PHE A 182 2.13 -21.37 -21.46
CA PHE A 182 2.92 -20.29 -22.06
C PHE A 182 1.97 -19.25 -22.68
N SER A 183 2.43 -18.00 -22.85
CA SER A 183 1.72 -17.00 -23.66
C SER A 183 1.91 -17.28 -25.16
N TYR A 184 3.15 -17.41 -25.64
CA TYR A 184 3.53 -17.82 -27.02
C TYR A 184 2.60 -17.22 -28.11
N LEU A 185 2.37 -15.91 -28.04
CA LEU A 185 1.52 -15.16 -28.95
C LEU A 185 2.41 -14.50 -29.99
N CYS A 186 2.11 -14.67 -31.28
CA CYS A 186 2.88 -14.03 -32.35
C CYS A 186 2.19 -12.82 -32.94
N GLU A 187 0.87 -12.72 -32.81
CA GLU A 187 0.14 -11.50 -33.12
C GLU A 187 -1.21 -11.54 -32.41
N VAL A 188 -1.67 -10.39 -31.92
CA VAL A 188 -3.00 -10.18 -31.36
C VAL A 188 -3.58 -8.93 -32.02
N GLU A 189 -4.49 -9.15 -32.95
CA GLU A 189 -5.17 -8.07 -33.65
C GLU A 189 -6.50 -7.77 -32.95
N VAL A 190 -6.75 -6.50 -32.66
CA VAL A 190 -7.98 -6.05 -32.00
C VAL A 190 -8.68 -5.12 -32.98
N TYR A 191 -9.71 -5.62 -33.65
CA TYR A 191 -10.47 -4.85 -34.62
C TYR A 191 -11.64 -4.14 -33.94
N GLY A 192 -11.73 -2.83 -34.15
CA GLY A 192 -12.76 -2.00 -33.57
C GLY A 192 -12.70 -0.56 -34.08
N CYS A 193 -13.28 0.35 -33.32
CA CYS A 193 -13.19 1.78 -33.57
C CYS A 193 -12.47 2.54 -32.46
N PRO A 194 -11.73 3.63 -32.80
CA PRO A 194 -11.30 4.64 -31.85
C PRO A 194 -12.46 5.13 -30.98
N GLY A 195 -12.17 5.40 -29.70
CA GLY A 195 -13.17 5.93 -28.78
C GLY A 195 -13.85 7.18 -29.35
N GLY A 196 -15.19 7.21 -29.31
CA GLY A 196 -15.98 8.31 -29.85
C GLY A 196 -16.36 8.18 -31.33
N PHE A 197 -16.04 7.07 -32.00
CA PHE A 197 -16.43 6.82 -33.40
C PHE A 197 -17.12 5.47 -33.58
N TYR A 198 -18.00 5.38 -34.57
CA TYR A 198 -18.74 4.19 -34.95
C TYR A 198 -18.99 4.13 -36.46
N GLY A 199 -19.65 3.06 -36.91
CA GLY A 199 -20.05 2.82 -38.29
C GLY A 199 -18.98 2.07 -39.09
N ALA A 200 -19.27 1.85 -40.37
CA ALA A 200 -18.28 1.29 -41.28
C ALA A 200 -17.08 2.25 -41.36
N ASN A 201 -15.87 1.70 -41.21
CA ASN A 201 -14.60 2.45 -41.28
C ASN A 201 -14.43 3.52 -40.17
N CYS A 202 -15.19 3.42 -39.07
CA CYS A 202 -15.05 4.30 -37.90
C CYS A 202 -15.08 5.80 -38.24
N SER A 203 -15.86 6.18 -39.25
CA SER A 203 -15.86 7.53 -39.81
C SER A 203 -16.96 8.43 -39.22
N THR A 204 -17.87 7.88 -38.43
CA THR A 204 -18.99 8.63 -37.84
C THR A 204 -18.73 8.86 -36.36
N ALA A 205 -18.76 10.11 -35.90
CA ALA A 205 -18.63 10.42 -34.48
C ALA A 205 -19.87 9.95 -33.70
N CYS A 206 -19.68 9.46 -32.47
CA CYS A 206 -20.77 9.12 -31.56
C CYS A 206 -21.70 10.33 -31.37
N PRO A 207 -23.04 10.12 -31.28
CA PRO A 207 -23.99 11.22 -31.11
C PRO A 207 -23.76 12.09 -29.87
N ASP A 208 -23.20 11.50 -28.81
CA ASP A 208 -22.82 12.20 -27.58
C ASP A 208 -21.36 11.87 -27.23
N THR A 209 -20.58 12.89 -26.90
CA THR A 209 -19.15 12.75 -26.57
C THR A 209 -18.90 12.05 -25.25
N ASN A 210 -19.89 12.04 -24.34
CA ASN A 210 -19.80 11.43 -23.02
C ASN A 210 -20.34 10.01 -23.00
N CYS A 211 -20.61 9.42 -24.16
CA CYS A 211 -21.13 8.07 -24.28
C CYS A 211 -20.15 7.11 -24.96
N TYR A 212 -20.16 5.85 -24.52
CA TYR A 212 -19.68 4.71 -25.28
C TYR A 212 -20.78 4.23 -26.22
N CYS A 213 -20.67 4.57 -27.51
CA CYS A 213 -21.71 4.27 -28.49
C CYS A 213 -21.51 2.92 -29.18
N HIS A 214 -22.61 2.26 -29.54
CA HIS A 214 -22.61 0.96 -30.20
C HIS A 214 -21.91 1.05 -31.55
N LEU A 215 -20.92 0.18 -31.78
CA LEU A 215 -20.04 0.17 -32.95
C LEU A 215 -20.77 0.25 -34.31
N LYS A 216 -21.92 -0.43 -34.47
CA LYS A 216 -22.70 -0.39 -35.72
C LYS A 216 -23.77 0.71 -35.79
N THR A 217 -24.57 0.87 -34.73
CA THR A 217 -25.77 1.73 -34.76
C THR A 217 -25.53 3.13 -34.23
N GLY A 218 -24.44 3.38 -33.49
CA GLY A 218 -24.18 4.65 -32.80
C GLY A 218 -25.06 4.87 -31.57
N THR A 219 -25.90 3.90 -31.20
CA THR A 219 -26.77 3.98 -30.02
C THR A 219 -25.93 4.04 -28.76
N CYS A 220 -26.26 4.95 -27.84
CA CYS A 220 -25.53 5.05 -26.58
C CYS A 220 -25.74 3.80 -25.71
N GLN A 221 -24.65 3.14 -25.30
CA GLN A 221 -24.70 1.90 -24.49
C GLN A 221 -24.31 2.12 -23.03
N GLY A 222 -23.65 3.22 -22.71
CA GLY A 222 -23.22 3.55 -21.36
C GLY A 222 -22.46 4.87 -21.32
N CYS A 223 -22.41 5.48 -20.14
CA CYS A 223 -21.78 6.78 -19.96
C CYS A 223 -20.31 6.66 -19.57
N LYS A 224 -19.51 7.62 -20.04
CA LYS A 224 -18.18 7.87 -19.52
C LYS A 224 -18.28 8.25 -18.03
N PRO A 225 -17.26 7.96 -17.21
CA PRO A 225 -17.25 8.35 -15.81
C PRO A 225 -17.57 9.84 -15.62
N GLY A 226 -18.40 10.13 -14.63
CA GLY A 226 -18.87 11.46 -14.31
C GLY A 226 -20.14 11.90 -15.02
N TYR A 227 -20.76 11.03 -15.81
CA TYR A 227 -22.00 11.32 -16.53
C TYR A 227 -23.03 10.21 -16.34
N GLN A 228 -24.30 10.58 -16.46
CA GLN A 228 -25.45 9.70 -16.29
C GLN A 228 -26.63 10.09 -17.20
N GLY A 229 -27.67 9.28 -17.15
CA GLY A 229 -28.87 9.39 -17.99
C GLY A 229 -28.71 8.71 -19.34
N TYR A 230 -29.83 8.48 -20.03
CA TYR A 230 -29.89 7.71 -21.28
C TYR A 230 -28.98 8.25 -22.40
N LEU A 231 -28.72 9.56 -22.42
CA LEU A 231 -27.84 10.22 -23.40
C LEU A 231 -26.49 10.66 -22.82
N CYS A 232 -26.21 10.39 -21.53
CA CYS A 232 -24.96 10.80 -20.88
C CYS A 232 -24.70 12.32 -20.88
N LYS A 233 -25.77 13.11 -20.90
CA LYS A 233 -25.72 14.58 -20.89
C LYS A 233 -25.71 15.20 -19.50
N LEU A 234 -26.08 14.43 -18.49
CA LEU A 234 -26.14 14.89 -17.12
C LEU A 234 -24.84 14.54 -16.43
N ALA A 235 -24.11 15.52 -15.93
CA ALA A 235 -22.99 15.27 -15.02
C ALA A 235 -23.51 14.63 -13.72
N CYS A 236 -22.61 14.01 -12.95
CA CYS A 236 -22.96 13.55 -11.62
C CYS A 236 -23.42 14.71 -10.73
N GLY A 237 -24.38 14.41 -9.85
CA GLY A 237 -24.86 15.38 -8.87
C GLY A 237 -23.76 15.75 -7.87
N ARG A 238 -23.98 16.85 -7.14
CA ARG A 238 -23.06 17.32 -6.10
C ARG A 238 -22.76 16.19 -5.11
N GLY A 239 -21.48 15.98 -4.82
CA GLY A 239 -21.01 14.94 -3.91
C GLY A 239 -20.86 13.55 -4.52
N TYR A 240 -21.11 13.38 -5.82
CA TYR A 240 -20.96 12.11 -6.51
C TYR A 240 -20.03 12.22 -7.72
N TYR A 241 -19.32 11.14 -8.02
CA TYR A 241 -18.43 11.05 -9.16
C TYR A 241 -18.36 9.64 -9.77
N GLY A 242 -17.65 9.53 -10.89
CA GLY A 242 -17.25 8.26 -11.47
C GLY A 242 -18.34 7.55 -12.29
N ALA A 243 -18.15 6.24 -12.51
CA ALA A 243 -19.06 5.45 -13.34
C ALA A 243 -20.46 5.41 -12.71
N GLU A 244 -21.47 5.77 -13.52
CA GLU A 244 -22.87 5.83 -13.11
C GLU A 244 -23.14 6.70 -11.87
N CYS A 245 -22.21 7.59 -11.51
CA CYS A 245 -22.31 8.46 -10.33
C CYS A 245 -22.48 7.71 -9.00
N GLN A 246 -21.91 6.50 -8.89
CA GLN A 246 -22.05 5.66 -7.71
C GLN A 246 -21.00 5.96 -6.61
N GLN A 247 -19.96 6.74 -6.91
CA GLN A 247 -18.89 7.03 -5.94
C GLN A 247 -19.18 8.35 -5.23
N GLU A 248 -18.99 8.38 -3.91
CA GLU A 248 -19.16 9.59 -3.10
C GLU A 248 -17.84 10.35 -2.99
N CYS A 249 -17.88 11.66 -3.19
CA CYS A 249 -16.73 12.53 -2.98
C CYS A 249 -16.27 12.49 -1.52
N GLY A 250 -14.96 12.66 -1.30
CA GLY A 250 -14.41 12.78 0.04
C GLY A 250 -14.70 14.14 0.69
N TYR A 251 -13.91 14.47 1.71
CA TYR A 251 -14.10 15.67 2.52
C TYR A 251 -13.47 16.90 1.85
N CYS A 252 -14.01 17.27 0.68
CA CYS A 252 -13.61 18.49 -0.02
C CYS A 252 -14.05 19.72 0.78
N ARG A 253 -13.20 20.75 0.83
CA ARG A 253 -13.51 22.04 1.48
C ARG A 253 -14.78 22.68 0.91
N ASP A 254 -14.98 22.61 -0.40
CA ASP A 254 -16.27 22.83 -1.03
C ASP A 254 -16.65 21.61 -1.88
N LEU A 255 -17.67 20.90 -1.43
CA LEU A 255 -18.24 19.74 -2.14
C LEU A 255 -18.75 20.08 -3.55
N SER A 256 -19.00 21.36 -3.87
CA SER A 256 -19.36 21.80 -5.23
C SER A 256 -18.19 21.72 -6.22
N GLN A 257 -16.95 21.72 -5.71
CA GLN A 257 -15.71 21.69 -6.48
C GLN A 257 -15.08 20.28 -6.52
N CYS A 258 -15.83 19.26 -6.10
CA CYS A 258 -15.48 17.87 -6.36
C CYS A 258 -15.64 17.58 -7.85
N VAL A 259 -14.58 17.08 -8.49
CA VAL A 259 -14.59 16.75 -9.91
C VAL A 259 -15.43 15.49 -10.13
N HIS A 260 -16.56 15.65 -10.82
CA HIS A 260 -17.52 14.58 -11.06
C HIS A 260 -16.94 13.37 -11.85
N THR A 261 -15.82 13.50 -12.55
CA THR A 261 -15.23 12.39 -13.31
C THR A 261 -14.30 11.49 -12.50
N ASN A 262 -13.55 12.03 -11.53
CA ASN A 262 -12.51 11.31 -10.79
C ASN A 262 -12.51 11.52 -9.26
N GLY A 263 -13.35 12.41 -8.73
CA GLY A 263 -13.53 12.62 -7.29
C GLY A 263 -12.54 13.59 -6.65
N SER A 264 -11.63 14.19 -7.42
CA SER A 264 -10.62 15.11 -6.89
C SER A 264 -11.25 16.40 -6.35
N CYS A 265 -10.72 16.93 -5.26
CA CYS A 265 -11.17 18.16 -4.60
C CYS A 265 -10.31 19.36 -5.05
N LEU A 266 -10.83 20.21 -5.95
CA LEU A 266 -10.05 21.33 -6.51
C LEU A 266 -9.74 22.45 -5.50
N THR A 267 -10.51 22.54 -4.41
CA THR A 267 -10.34 23.55 -3.35
C THR A 267 -9.51 23.07 -2.16
N GLY A 268 -8.93 21.88 -2.27
CA GLY A 268 -8.34 21.18 -1.13
C GLY A 268 -9.37 20.56 -0.20
N CYS A 269 -8.86 20.02 0.89
CA CYS A 269 -9.56 19.25 1.90
C CYS A 269 -10.08 20.10 3.04
N ASP A 270 -11.19 19.62 3.61
CA ASP A 270 -11.69 20.09 4.89
C ASP A 270 -10.78 19.63 6.04
N ALA A 271 -11.00 20.19 7.22
CA ALA A 271 -10.13 19.96 8.37
C ALA A 271 -10.03 18.46 8.72
N GLY A 272 -8.81 18.00 9.01
CA GLY A 272 -8.58 16.62 9.42
C GLY A 272 -8.41 15.61 8.28
N TYR A 273 -8.44 16.07 7.02
CA TYR A 273 -8.28 15.24 5.83
C TYR A 273 -7.22 15.76 4.86
N ASN A 274 -6.65 14.85 4.08
CA ASN A 274 -5.61 15.09 3.08
C ASN A 274 -5.79 14.16 1.87
N GLY A 275 -5.00 14.42 0.82
CA GLY A 275 -4.97 13.70 -0.43
C GLY A 275 -5.84 14.36 -1.48
N GLU A 276 -5.61 14.02 -2.75
CA GLU A 276 -6.30 14.66 -3.88
C GLU A 276 -7.84 14.52 -3.82
N MET A 277 -8.33 13.40 -3.28
CA MET A 277 -9.77 13.13 -3.08
C MET A 277 -10.23 13.39 -1.64
N CYS A 278 -9.35 13.87 -0.75
CA CYS A 278 -9.66 14.14 0.66
C CYS A 278 -10.31 12.98 1.41
N THR A 279 -9.83 11.76 1.15
CA THR A 279 -10.30 10.52 1.82
C THR A 279 -9.34 10.04 2.91
N SER A 280 -8.10 10.52 2.91
CA SER A 280 -7.11 10.15 3.92
C SER A 280 -7.21 11.08 5.13
N PRO A 281 -7.14 10.56 6.36
CA PRO A 281 -7.03 11.42 7.54
C PRO A 281 -5.67 12.12 7.57
N CYS A 282 -5.55 13.19 8.38
CA CYS A 282 -4.23 13.81 8.59
C CYS A 282 -3.20 12.81 9.11
N PRO A 283 -1.94 12.90 8.62
CA PRO A 283 -0.82 12.22 9.24
C PRO A 283 -0.66 12.63 10.71
N TYR A 284 -0.12 11.72 11.52
CA TYR A 284 0.22 12.04 12.91
C TYR A 284 1.16 13.25 13.00
N GLY A 285 0.87 14.17 13.91
CA GLY A 285 1.61 15.43 14.05
C GLY A 285 1.08 16.59 13.19
N PHE A 286 0.02 16.39 12.41
CA PHE A 286 -0.58 17.43 11.56
C PHE A 286 -2.10 17.54 11.76
N PHE A 287 -2.64 18.73 11.56
CA PHE A 287 -4.07 19.02 11.72
C PHE A 287 -4.54 20.16 10.80
N GLY A 288 -5.85 20.44 10.83
CA GLY A 288 -6.44 21.58 10.15
C GLY A 288 -6.71 21.32 8.66
N LEU A 289 -6.92 22.39 7.90
CA LEU A 289 -7.22 22.33 6.47
C LEU A 289 -6.03 21.79 5.69
N ASP A 290 -6.27 20.82 4.81
CA ASP A 290 -5.22 20.11 4.06
C ASP A 290 -4.10 19.53 4.94
N CYS A 291 -4.34 19.41 6.25
CA CYS A 291 -3.34 19.04 7.24
C CYS A 291 -2.10 19.94 7.21
N SER A 292 -2.31 21.24 6.95
CA SER A 292 -1.24 22.23 6.77
C SER A 292 -0.62 22.69 8.09
N ASP A 293 -1.32 22.48 9.21
CA ASP A 293 -0.88 22.91 10.53
C ASP A 293 -0.17 21.76 11.27
N ARG A 294 0.84 22.10 12.08
CA ARG A 294 1.61 21.12 12.87
C ARG A 294 1.16 21.14 14.33
N CYS A 295 1.03 19.96 14.93
CA CYS A 295 0.80 19.82 16.36
C CYS A 295 1.90 20.55 17.15
N ASN A 296 1.55 21.04 18.34
CA ASN A 296 2.53 21.56 19.29
C ASN A 296 3.53 20.45 19.67
N ASP A 297 4.83 20.76 19.67
CA ASP A 297 5.91 19.79 19.94
C ASP A 297 5.89 19.27 21.40
N THR A 298 5.13 19.91 22.30
CA THR A 298 4.93 19.43 23.68
C THR A 298 3.80 18.41 23.81
N CYS A 299 3.09 18.11 22.74
CA CYS A 299 2.00 17.15 22.72
C CYS A 299 2.45 15.79 22.20
N ASP A 300 1.94 14.72 22.80
CA ASP A 300 2.16 13.33 22.36
C ASP A 300 1.24 12.96 21.17
N GLY A 301 0.94 13.96 20.33
CA GLY A 301 -0.07 13.91 19.28
C GLY A 301 -1.22 14.89 19.54
N CYS A 302 -1.81 15.41 18.46
CA CYS A 302 -2.93 16.33 18.54
C CYS A 302 -4.11 15.89 17.70
N ASN A 303 -5.28 16.42 18.03
CA ASN A 303 -6.51 16.21 17.33
C ASN A 303 -6.42 16.79 15.92
N ARG A 304 -6.58 15.95 14.91
CA ARG A 304 -6.41 16.29 13.50
C ARG A 304 -7.34 17.41 12.99
N PHE A 305 -8.42 17.72 13.68
CA PHE A 305 -9.37 18.74 13.24
C PHE A 305 -9.00 20.14 13.73
N ASN A 306 -8.61 20.27 15.00
CA ASN A 306 -8.45 21.56 15.68
C ASN A 306 -7.07 21.76 16.34
N GLY A 307 -6.22 20.72 16.39
CA GLY A 307 -4.89 20.78 16.96
C GLY A 307 -4.80 20.62 18.48
N SER A 308 -5.90 20.30 19.17
CA SER A 308 -5.89 20.15 20.63
C SER A 308 -5.13 18.90 21.08
N CYS A 309 -4.48 18.94 22.23
CA CYS A 309 -3.61 17.87 22.71
C CYS A 309 -4.37 16.78 23.48
N ASP A 310 -5.49 16.34 22.91
CA ASP A 310 -6.39 15.34 23.49
C ASP A 310 -5.71 13.97 23.70
N SER A 311 -4.57 13.73 23.05
CA SER A 311 -3.79 12.49 23.18
C SER A 311 -2.84 12.51 24.39
N GLY A 312 -2.65 13.67 25.03
CA GLY A 312 -1.75 13.85 26.17
C GLY A 312 -0.50 14.67 25.84
N CYS A 313 0.28 14.92 26.89
CA CYS A 313 1.49 15.73 26.84
C CYS A 313 2.74 14.87 26.86
N ASN A 314 3.79 15.35 26.19
CA ASN A 314 5.13 14.78 26.31
C ASN A 314 5.64 14.93 27.76
N PRO A 315 6.52 14.02 28.22
CA PRO A 315 7.08 14.10 29.57
C PRO A 315 7.71 15.47 29.85
N GLY A 316 7.46 16.01 31.05
CA GLY A 316 7.90 17.35 31.42
C GLY A 316 6.91 18.47 31.15
N TRP A 317 5.74 18.14 30.57
CA TRP A 317 4.66 19.07 30.25
C TRP A 317 3.32 18.59 30.81
N GLN A 318 2.42 19.53 31.09
CA GLN A 318 1.07 19.31 31.56
C GLN A 318 0.10 20.42 31.08
N GLY A 319 -1.17 20.30 31.45
CA GLY A 319 -2.23 21.21 31.03
C GLY A 319 -2.97 20.73 29.78
N TYR A 320 -4.08 21.40 29.43
CA TYR A 320 -4.98 20.97 28.34
C TYR A 320 -4.30 20.95 26.96
N ASP A 321 -3.45 21.94 26.68
CA ASP A 321 -2.69 22.07 25.42
C ASP A 321 -1.17 21.91 25.63
N CYS A 322 -0.77 21.28 26.75
CA CYS A 322 0.63 20.99 27.07
C CYS A 322 1.55 22.22 27.09
N GLN A 323 1.01 23.36 27.54
CA GLN A 323 1.74 24.64 27.58
C GLN A 323 2.51 24.83 28.88
N ASP A 324 2.19 24.08 29.92
CA ASP A 324 2.78 24.23 31.24
C ASP A 324 3.91 23.22 31.41
N THR A 325 5.12 23.72 31.65
CA THR A 325 6.25 22.89 32.10
C THR A 325 6.00 22.41 33.54
N CYS A 326 6.48 21.21 33.88
CA CYS A 326 6.43 20.74 35.27
C CYS A 326 7.05 21.74 36.25
N GLU A 327 6.41 21.88 37.40
CA GLU A 327 6.91 22.70 38.48
C GLU A 327 8.27 22.20 38.98
N LYS A 328 9.04 23.10 39.60
CA LYS A 328 10.35 22.77 40.16
C LYS A 328 10.22 21.62 41.16
N GLY A 329 10.97 20.55 40.93
CA GLY A 329 10.96 19.35 41.76
C GLY A 329 10.00 18.26 41.30
N SER A 330 9.26 18.43 40.21
CA SER A 330 8.50 17.37 39.54
C SER A 330 8.96 17.11 38.11
N PHE A 331 8.70 15.90 37.60
CA PHE A 331 9.08 15.49 36.25
C PHE A 331 8.17 14.40 35.67
N GLY A 332 8.41 14.03 34.41
CA GLY A 332 7.78 12.88 33.76
C GLY A 332 6.39 13.17 33.20
N ASP A 333 5.64 12.11 32.95
CA ASP A 333 4.31 12.20 32.34
C ASP A 333 3.31 12.88 33.29
N ASN A 334 2.65 13.94 32.81
CA ASN A 334 1.77 14.80 33.61
C ASN A 334 2.40 15.28 34.92
N CYS A 335 3.74 15.38 34.98
CA CYS A 335 4.47 15.86 36.16
C CYS A 335 4.21 15.07 37.45
N ASN A 336 3.88 13.79 37.34
CA ASN A 336 3.51 12.94 38.48
C ASN A 336 4.70 12.39 39.26
N GLU A 337 5.93 12.51 38.75
CA GLU A 337 7.13 12.05 39.44
C GLU A 337 7.81 13.18 40.21
N THR A 338 8.45 12.85 41.33
CA THR A 338 9.20 13.81 42.15
C THR A 338 10.70 13.64 41.98
N CYS A 339 11.41 14.76 41.82
CA CYS A 339 12.86 14.80 41.79
C CYS A 339 13.45 14.25 43.10
N GLY A 340 14.60 13.59 43.01
CA GLY A 340 15.33 13.16 44.20
C GLY A 340 16.10 14.30 44.86
N HIS A 341 17.13 13.93 45.62
CA HIS A 341 17.93 14.87 46.39
C HIS A 341 19.02 15.51 45.52
N CYS A 342 18.62 16.27 44.51
CA CYS A 342 19.55 17.06 43.70
C CYS A 342 20.25 18.12 44.55
N ARG A 343 21.52 18.41 44.25
CA ARG A 343 22.27 19.48 44.92
C ARG A 343 21.63 20.86 44.70
N ASP A 344 21.07 21.06 43.51
CA ASP A 344 20.20 22.20 43.19
C ASP A 344 18.92 21.66 42.56
N ILE A 345 17.80 21.77 43.27
CA ILE A 345 16.49 21.26 42.82
C ILE A 345 15.99 22.00 41.57
N ASP A 346 16.43 23.23 41.34
CA ASP A 346 16.11 24.02 40.15
C ASP A 346 16.80 23.50 38.89
N LYS A 347 17.76 22.58 39.05
CA LYS A 347 18.52 21.93 37.97
C LYS A 347 18.15 20.46 37.82
N CYS A 348 17.03 20.03 38.39
CA CYS A 348 16.40 18.76 38.06
C CYS A 348 15.72 18.86 36.70
N SER A 349 15.95 17.89 35.82
CA SER A 349 15.27 17.78 34.53
C SER A 349 13.78 17.49 34.72
N ASN A 350 12.92 18.36 34.22
CA ASN A 350 11.46 18.16 34.21
C ASN A 350 11.04 16.97 33.33
N ILE A 351 11.88 16.52 32.40
CA ILE A 351 11.53 15.43 31.48
C ILE A 351 11.73 14.08 32.16
N ASN A 352 12.86 13.86 32.83
CA ASN A 352 13.29 12.53 33.30
C ASN A 352 13.85 12.50 34.73
N GLY A 353 13.83 13.62 35.45
CA GLY A 353 14.23 13.69 36.87
C GLY A 353 15.73 13.69 37.13
N THR A 354 16.56 13.74 36.07
CA THR A 354 18.02 13.77 36.22
C THR A 354 18.48 15.06 36.90
N CYS A 355 19.35 14.95 37.91
CA CYS A 355 19.95 16.07 38.62
C CYS A 355 21.21 16.56 37.90
N LEU A 356 21.11 17.65 37.13
CA LEU A 356 22.22 18.16 36.31
C LEU A 356 23.40 18.72 37.13
N THR A 357 23.19 18.96 38.43
CA THR A 357 24.21 19.47 39.36
C THR A 357 24.79 18.39 40.28
N GLY A 358 24.45 17.12 40.08
CA GLY A 358 24.80 16.03 41.00
C GLY A 358 23.90 15.96 42.24
N CYS A 359 24.21 15.04 43.14
CA CYS A 359 23.43 14.74 44.33
C CYS A 359 23.91 15.49 45.56
N ALA A 360 22.95 15.92 46.38
CA ALA A 360 23.21 16.39 47.73
C ALA A 360 23.82 15.28 48.59
N ALA A 361 24.46 15.69 49.69
CA ALA A 361 25.13 14.77 50.60
C ALA A 361 24.23 13.60 51.03
N GLY A 362 24.79 12.39 51.05
CA GLY A 362 24.08 11.18 51.46
C GLY A 362 23.27 10.49 50.37
N TYR A 363 23.33 10.94 49.12
CA TYR A 363 22.64 10.34 47.97
C TYR A 363 23.54 10.23 46.73
N LYS A 364 23.21 9.30 45.83
CA LYS A 364 23.87 9.08 44.53
C LYS A 364 22.89 8.65 43.42
N GLY A 365 23.44 8.58 42.20
CA GLY A 365 22.75 8.17 40.99
C GLY A 365 22.13 9.34 40.23
N ASP A 366 21.78 9.15 38.96
CA ASP A 366 21.40 10.26 38.06
C ASP A 366 20.18 11.06 38.55
N VAL A 367 19.26 10.43 39.29
CA VAL A 367 18.05 11.05 39.86
C VAL A 367 18.14 11.26 41.38
N CYS A 368 19.29 10.97 42.00
CA CYS A 368 19.56 11.19 43.43
C CYS A 368 18.52 10.62 44.42
N LYS A 369 17.93 9.47 44.08
CA LYS A 369 17.00 8.74 44.96
C LYS A 369 17.67 7.61 45.76
N THR A 370 18.89 7.22 45.39
CA THR A 370 19.62 6.13 46.06
C THR A 370 20.47 6.68 47.19
N PRO A 371 20.33 6.19 48.44
CA PRO A 371 21.19 6.61 49.54
C PRO A 371 22.64 6.14 49.33
N CYS A 372 23.60 6.79 50.00
CA CYS A 372 24.98 6.33 49.93
C CYS A 372 25.14 4.88 50.39
N PRO A 373 25.95 4.08 49.68
CA PRO A 373 26.29 2.74 50.12
C PRO A 373 27.09 2.82 51.43
N TYR A 374 27.01 1.77 52.24
CA TYR A 374 27.78 1.66 53.47
C TYR A 374 29.27 1.88 53.19
N GLY A 375 29.93 2.70 54.02
CA GLY A 375 31.34 3.07 53.83
C GLY A 375 31.57 4.33 52.98
N PHE A 376 30.53 5.01 52.50
CA PHE A 376 30.64 6.25 51.71
C PHE A 376 29.71 7.35 52.22
N PHE A 377 30.11 8.61 52.06
CA PHE A 377 29.35 9.79 52.49
C PHE A 377 29.61 11.00 51.57
N GLY A 378 28.95 12.13 51.88
CA GLY A 378 29.17 13.39 51.17
C GLY A 378 28.37 13.50 49.87
N ASN A 379 28.61 14.56 49.09
CA ASN A 379 27.93 14.79 47.81
C ASN A 379 28.30 13.70 46.82
N ASP A 380 27.32 13.19 46.08
CA ASP A 380 27.47 12.05 45.16
C ASP A 380 28.10 10.79 45.79
N CYS A 381 28.16 10.71 47.12
CA CYS A 381 28.90 9.70 47.87
C CYS A 381 30.38 9.60 47.45
N ALA A 382 30.98 10.75 47.11
CA ALA A 382 32.36 10.82 46.62
C ALA A 382 33.41 10.55 47.72
N ASP A 383 33.04 10.71 48.99
CA ASP A 383 33.96 10.54 50.12
C ASP A 383 33.80 9.14 50.75
N LYS A 384 34.91 8.57 51.21
CA LYS A 384 34.96 7.25 51.87
C LYS A 384 35.05 7.44 53.38
N CYS A 385 34.28 6.66 54.14
CA CYS A 385 34.37 6.62 55.61
C CYS A 385 35.80 6.28 56.06
N ASN A 386 36.19 6.77 57.23
CA ASN A 386 37.42 6.36 57.90
C ASN A 386 37.39 4.83 58.13
N ASP A 387 38.48 4.13 57.77
CA ASP A 387 38.59 2.67 57.88
C ASP A 387 38.49 2.18 59.35
N SER A 388 38.71 3.07 60.32
CA SER A 388 38.55 2.80 61.75
C SER A 388 37.10 2.79 62.23
N CYS A 389 36.12 3.14 61.38
CA CYS A 389 34.71 3.23 61.76
C CYS A 389 33.90 2.01 61.32
N ASP A 390 33.00 1.52 62.19
CA ASP A 390 32.00 0.48 61.87
C ASP A 390 30.84 1.10 61.08
N GLY A 391 31.18 1.74 59.96
CA GLY A 391 30.28 2.57 59.17
C GLY A 391 30.28 4.03 59.63
N CYS A 392 29.91 4.94 58.73
CA CYS A 392 29.80 6.36 59.05
C CYS A 392 28.48 6.95 58.54
N ASN A 393 28.11 8.10 59.11
CA ASN A 393 26.94 8.86 58.72
C ASN A 393 27.09 9.35 57.28
N ARG A 394 26.17 8.90 56.43
CA ARG A 394 26.16 9.18 54.98
C ARG A 394 26.16 10.66 54.60
N PHE A 395 25.76 11.56 55.51
CA PHE A 395 25.70 13.00 55.21
C PHE A 395 27.02 13.71 55.48
N ASN A 396 27.65 13.47 56.63
CA ASN A 396 28.79 14.25 57.13
C ASN A 396 30.05 13.41 57.43
N GLY A 397 29.97 12.08 57.36
CA GLY A 397 31.09 11.17 57.58
C GLY A 397 31.39 10.83 59.04
N SER A 398 30.58 11.25 60.00
CA SER A 398 30.82 10.98 61.43
C SER A 398 30.60 9.51 61.80
N CYS A 399 31.36 8.99 62.76
CA CYS A 399 31.36 7.56 63.12
C CYS A 399 30.31 7.23 64.18
N ASP A 400 29.07 7.65 63.90
CA ASP A 400 27.92 7.54 64.81
C ASP A 400 27.56 6.08 65.14
N PHE A 401 27.97 5.14 64.28
CA PHE A 401 27.75 3.70 64.46
C PHE A 401 28.83 3.02 65.31
N GLY A 402 29.85 3.76 65.74
CA GLY A 402 30.94 3.28 66.60
C GLY A 402 32.21 2.90 65.84
N CYS A 403 33.22 2.49 66.59
CA CYS A 403 34.57 2.21 66.09
C CYS A 403 34.79 0.72 65.84
N ASN A 404 35.57 0.42 64.81
CA ASN A 404 36.11 -0.92 64.58
C ASN A 404 37.03 -1.32 65.75
N PRO A 405 37.18 -2.63 66.03
CA PRO A 405 38.03 -3.11 67.11
C PRO A 405 39.45 -2.52 67.06
N GLY A 406 39.91 -1.98 68.21
CA GLY A 406 41.23 -1.35 68.34
C GLY A 406 41.23 0.17 68.18
N TRP A 407 40.06 0.79 67.94
CA TRP A 407 39.89 2.23 67.81
C TRP A 407 38.83 2.76 68.80
N GLN A 408 39.02 3.99 69.27
CA GLN A 408 38.15 4.69 70.22
C GLN A 408 38.08 6.19 69.92
N GLY A 409 37.21 6.91 70.65
CA GLY A 409 36.92 8.33 70.44
C GLY A 409 35.76 8.59 69.48
N HIS A 410 35.30 9.85 69.40
CA HIS A 410 34.12 10.23 68.59
C HIS A 410 34.29 9.92 67.09
N ASP A 411 35.49 10.15 66.55
CA ASP A 411 35.79 9.97 65.13
C ASP A 411 36.67 8.73 64.85
N CYS A 412 36.83 7.86 65.85
CA CYS A 412 37.63 6.64 65.79
C CYS A 412 39.08 6.87 65.33
N VAL A 413 39.67 7.98 65.74
CA VAL A 413 41.06 8.37 65.41
C VAL A 413 42.08 7.92 66.45
N ASP A 414 41.63 7.53 67.64
CA ASP A 414 42.51 7.12 68.73
C ASP A 414 42.63 5.60 68.78
N ALA A 415 43.85 5.08 68.79
CA ALA A 415 44.06 3.66 69.02
C ALA A 415 43.76 3.31 70.48
N CYS A 416 43.13 2.16 70.72
CA CYS A 416 43.00 1.62 72.07
C CYS A 416 44.38 1.27 72.62
N ASP A 417 44.67 1.64 73.87
CA ASP A 417 45.89 1.24 74.54
C ASP A 417 45.96 -0.30 74.64
N LYS A 418 47.13 -0.87 74.35
CA LYS A 418 47.34 -2.34 74.36
C LYS A 418 47.07 -2.90 75.75
N GLY A 419 45.86 -3.40 75.99
CA GLY A 419 45.51 -4.07 77.24
C GLY A 419 44.03 -4.32 77.49
N GLU A 420 43.11 -3.66 76.77
CA GLU A 420 41.67 -3.78 77.07
C GLU A 420 40.89 -4.47 75.94
N ILE A 421 40.31 -5.62 76.27
CA ILE A 421 39.39 -6.37 75.40
C ILE A 421 37.99 -5.84 75.68
N TYR A 422 37.32 -5.27 74.68
CA TYR A 422 35.90 -4.89 74.80
C TYR A 422 34.99 -5.88 74.07
N VAL A 423 33.96 -6.30 74.82
CA VAL A 423 32.85 -7.16 74.42
C VAL A 423 31.80 -6.28 73.71
N LYS A 424 31.32 -6.70 72.53
CA LYS A 424 30.17 -6.04 71.86
C LYS A 424 28.93 -6.14 72.76
N HIS A 425 28.44 -5.02 73.28
CA HIS A 425 27.06 -4.92 73.73
C HIS A 425 26.19 -4.59 72.52
N ASN A 426 25.40 -5.55 72.06
CA ASN A 426 24.36 -5.32 71.07
C ASN A 426 23.27 -4.45 71.71
N VAL A 427 23.26 -3.16 71.41
CA VAL A 427 22.06 -2.33 71.58
C VAL A 427 21.26 -2.47 70.29
N THR A 428 20.18 -3.23 70.35
CA THR A 428 19.15 -3.23 69.31
C THR A 428 18.30 -1.98 69.50
N GLU A 429 18.46 -0.96 68.65
CA GLU A 429 17.55 0.18 68.61
C GLU A 429 16.49 -0.02 67.53
N ASP A 430 15.24 -0.10 68.00
CA ASP A 430 13.99 0.07 67.28
C ASP A 430 13.69 1.59 67.24
N PRO A 431 13.47 2.23 66.08
CA PRO A 431 13.51 3.68 65.99
C PRO A 431 12.13 4.28 66.28
N LEU A 432 11.75 4.50 67.55
CA LEU A 432 10.55 5.26 67.92
C LEU A 432 10.47 5.60 69.43
N ASP A 433 11.46 6.25 70.06
CA ASP A 433 11.16 7.14 71.21
C ASP A 433 12.30 8.12 71.55
N LEU A 434 11.99 9.42 71.50
CA LEU A 434 12.83 10.51 71.99
C LEU A 434 12.38 10.82 73.41
N THR A 435 12.91 10.13 74.43
CA THR A 435 13.05 10.65 75.82
C THR A 435 13.65 9.61 76.76
N ALA A 436 14.97 9.67 77.05
CA ALA A 436 15.58 9.41 78.37
C ALA A 436 17.12 9.38 78.29
N MET A 437 17.77 10.53 78.43
CA MET A 437 19.19 10.57 78.84
C MET A 437 19.26 10.67 80.36
N LYS A 438 19.57 9.58 81.08
CA LYS A 438 20.18 9.65 82.41
C LYS A 438 21.17 8.50 82.67
N HIS A 439 22.43 8.91 82.83
CA HIS A 439 23.48 8.36 83.69
C HIS A 439 24.03 6.96 83.33
N ALA A 440 25.24 6.95 82.77
CA ALA A 440 26.15 5.81 82.85
C ALA A 440 27.22 6.14 83.90
N ASP A 441 27.06 5.55 85.09
CA ASP A 441 28.11 5.52 86.12
C ASP A 441 29.21 4.54 85.70
N THR A 442 30.45 4.97 85.90
CA THR A 442 31.66 4.16 85.83
C THR A 442 31.61 2.99 86.81
N ALA A 443 31.88 1.77 86.35
CA ALA A 443 32.25 0.64 87.19
C ALA A 443 33.61 0.09 86.75
N LYS A 444 34.64 0.33 87.59
CA LYS A 444 35.89 -0.43 87.62
C LYS A 444 35.65 -1.72 88.39
N ILE A 445 35.94 -2.87 87.79
CA ILE A 445 36.59 -4.02 88.44
C ILE A 445 37.58 -4.62 87.45
#